data_AF-A0A7K7F921-F1
#
_entry.id   AF-A0A7K7F921-F1
#
_cell.length_a   1.000
_cell.length_b   1.000
_cell.length_c   1.000
_cell.angle_alpha   90.00
_cell.angle_beta   90.00
_cell.angle_gamma   90.00
#
_symmetry.space_group_name_H-M   'P 1'
#
loop_
_entity.id
_entity.type
_entity.pdbx_description
1 polymer ?
#
loop_
_entity_poly.entity_id
_entity_poly.type
_entity_poly.pdbx_seq_one_letter_code
_entity_poly.pdbx_strand_id
1 'polypeptide(L)'
;EEEEEEEEEEGMSKSKDDAPHELESQFVLRLPPEYASTVQRAVQSGNVNLKDRLTIELHADGRHGIVRVDRVPLAAKLVDLPCIIESLKTIDKKTFYKTADICQMLVCTVDGDLYPPLEEQTVSTDPKANKKKDKDREKKFIWNHGITLPLKNVRKRRFRKTAKKKYIESPDVEKEVKRLLSTDAEAVSVRWEVIAEDETKEVDNHGSLTSLDISSPGMSGHKQGHGSSEHDELREIFNDISSSSEDEDERDHHDDEDLNIMDTEEDLERQLQDKLNESDGQQQENEGSNQIVMGIQKQIDNLKSKLQETQDRRKRQEDLIMKVENLALKTRLQAVLDEFKQQEEREKQQVRKPTVEWEGLGHN
;
A
#
# COMPACT_ATOMS: atom_id res chain seq x y z
N GLU A 1 40.35 -24.96 -29.73
CA GLU A 1 41.18 -25.47 -28.61
C GLU A 1 41.85 -24.32 -27.87
N GLU A 2 42.80 -23.55 -28.41
CA GLU A 2 43.33 -22.36 -27.67
C GLU A 2 42.33 -21.19 -27.55
N GLU A 3 41.46 -20.96 -28.55
CA GLU A 3 40.40 -19.92 -28.46
C GLU A 3 39.19 -20.35 -27.60
N GLU A 4 39.02 -21.65 -27.33
CA GLU A 4 37.94 -22.14 -26.45
C GLU A 4 38.38 -22.17 -24.98
N GLU A 5 39.68 -22.24 -24.70
CA GLU A 5 40.22 -22.09 -23.33
C GLU A 5 40.23 -20.62 -22.86
N GLU A 6 40.39 -19.64 -23.76
CA GLU A 6 40.31 -18.22 -23.41
C GLU A 6 38.89 -17.76 -23.04
N GLU A 7 37.83 -18.34 -23.65
CA GLU A 7 36.45 -18.02 -23.28
C GLU A 7 36.01 -18.66 -21.94
N GLU A 8 36.65 -19.76 -21.50
CA GLU A 8 36.37 -20.36 -20.18
C GLU A 8 37.06 -19.61 -19.02
N GLU A 9 38.18 -18.91 -19.26
CA GLU A 9 38.85 -18.09 -18.24
C GLU A 9 38.15 -16.75 -17.94
N GLU A 10 37.48 -16.13 -18.92
CA GLU A 10 36.75 -14.85 -18.70
C GLU A 10 35.47 -15.00 -17.84
N GLY A 11 34.99 -16.23 -17.61
CA GLY A 11 33.81 -16.50 -16.80
C GLY A 11 34.04 -16.50 -15.28
N MET A 12 35.29 -16.51 -14.81
CA MET A 12 35.61 -16.89 -13.43
C MET A 12 36.21 -15.80 -12.54
N SER A 13 35.91 -14.52 -12.81
CA SER A 13 36.29 -13.43 -11.92
C SER A 13 35.21 -12.35 -11.74
N LYS A 14 33.98 -12.74 -11.40
CA LYS A 14 33.11 -11.82 -10.65
C LYS A 14 33.39 -12.02 -9.17
N SER A 15 34.01 -11.01 -8.56
CA SER A 15 34.19 -10.98 -7.10
C SER A 15 32.81 -11.10 -6.44
N LYS A 16 32.73 -11.79 -5.29
CA LYS A 16 31.48 -11.92 -4.52
C LYS A 16 30.87 -10.57 -4.11
N ASP A 17 31.66 -9.49 -4.17
CA ASP A 17 31.23 -8.13 -3.87
C ASP A 17 30.38 -7.49 -4.97
N ASP A 18 30.38 -8.04 -6.19
CA ASP A 18 29.60 -7.52 -7.34
C ASP A 18 28.20 -8.17 -7.45
N ALA A 19 27.82 -9.00 -6.48
CA ALA A 19 26.48 -9.57 -6.40
C ALA A 19 25.50 -8.53 -5.82
N PRO A 20 24.30 -8.37 -6.42
CA PRO A 20 23.30 -7.44 -5.89
C PRO A 20 22.97 -7.80 -4.44
N HIS A 21 22.98 -6.79 -3.57
CA HIS A 21 22.69 -6.97 -2.16
C HIS A 21 21.24 -7.43 -1.98
N GLU A 22 21.07 -8.62 -1.41
CA GLU A 22 19.75 -9.17 -1.08
C GLU A 22 19.32 -8.74 0.32
N LEU A 23 18.02 -8.52 0.51
CA LEU A 23 17.46 -8.21 1.82
C LEU A 23 17.43 -9.49 2.67
N GLU A 24 17.94 -9.40 3.90
CA GLU A 24 17.88 -10.51 4.85
C GLU A 24 16.42 -10.77 5.25
N SER A 25 15.95 -12.01 5.05
CA SER A 25 14.63 -12.44 5.46
C SER A 25 14.64 -12.91 6.92
N GLN A 26 13.80 -12.32 7.76
CA GLN A 26 13.67 -12.66 9.17
C GLN A 26 12.21 -12.94 9.55
N PHE A 27 11.99 -13.96 10.40
CA PHE A 27 10.67 -14.31 10.92
C PHE A 27 10.76 -14.84 12.36
N VAL A 28 9.64 -14.84 13.10
CA VAL A 28 9.59 -15.35 14.48
C VAL A 28 9.40 -16.87 14.48
N LEU A 29 10.24 -17.62 15.19
CA LEU A 29 9.99 -19.04 15.48
C LEU A 29 9.32 -19.20 16.86
N ARG A 30 8.13 -19.79 16.90
CA ARG A 30 7.41 -20.12 18.14
C ARG A 30 7.38 -21.62 18.36
N LEU A 31 7.92 -22.07 19.48
CA LEU A 31 7.96 -23.47 19.90
C LEU A 31 7.06 -23.70 21.14
N PRO A 32 6.60 -24.94 21.37
CA PRO A 32 6.02 -25.30 22.65
C PRO A 32 7.05 -25.10 23.79
N PRO A 33 6.61 -24.76 25.02
CA PRO A 33 7.49 -24.29 26.10
C PRO A 33 8.69 -25.21 26.42
N GLU A 34 8.46 -26.52 26.40
CA GLU A 34 9.46 -27.56 26.69
C GLU A 34 10.57 -27.61 25.62
N TYR A 35 10.20 -27.50 24.34
CA TYR A 35 11.14 -27.44 23.23
C TYR A 35 11.84 -26.08 23.16
N ALA A 36 11.11 -24.99 23.42
CA ALA A 36 11.66 -23.64 23.49
C ALA A 36 12.79 -23.55 24.54
N SER A 37 12.56 -24.12 25.73
CA SER A 37 13.56 -24.16 26.81
C SER A 37 14.80 -24.97 26.41
N THR A 38 14.61 -26.05 25.66
CA THR A 38 15.70 -26.90 25.17
C THR A 38 16.54 -26.19 24.11
N VAL A 39 15.90 -25.55 23.14
CA VAL A 39 16.57 -24.74 22.11
C VAL A 39 17.27 -23.53 22.74
N GLN A 40 16.64 -22.86 23.70
CA GLN A 40 17.22 -21.71 24.40
C GLN A 40 18.55 -22.09 25.09
N ARG A 41 18.58 -23.22 25.82
CA ARG A 41 19.83 -23.72 26.43
C ARG A 41 20.90 -24.03 25.38
N ALA A 42 20.50 -24.61 24.25
CA ALA A 42 21.43 -24.91 23.17
C ALA A 42 22.03 -23.65 22.55
N VAL A 43 21.20 -22.63 22.26
CA VAL A 43 21.65 -21.32 21.74
C VAL A 43 22.60 -20.63 22.71
N GLN A 44 22.27 -20.60 24.00
CA GLN A 44 23.10 -19.97 25.03
C GLN A 44 24.44 -20.68 25.24
N SER A 45 24.50 -21.99 25.02
CA SER A 45 25.74 -22.76 25.14
C SER A 45 26.77 -22.44 24.05
N GLY A 46 26.35 -21.85 22.93
CA GLY A 46 27.23 -21.52 21.80
C GLY A 46 27.84 -22.74 21.10
N ASN A 47 27.37 -23.97 21.39
CA ASN A 47 27.90 -25.17 20.80
C ASN A 47 27.55 -25.28 19.31
N VAL A 48 28.53 -25.69 18.50
CA VAL A 48 28.41 -25.84 17.03
C VAL A 48 27.39 -26.91 16.63
N ASN A 49 26.98 -27.78 17.55
CA ASN A 49 26.01 -28.84 17.30
C ASN A 49 24.55 -28.35 17.18
N LEU A 50 24.26 -27.05 17.39
CA LEU A 50 22.89 -26.53 17.26
C LEU A 50 22.28 -26.83 15.87
N LYS A 51 23.10 -26.77 14.81
CA LYS A 51 22.67 -27.07 13.43
C LYS A 51 22.09 -28.48 13.27
N ASP A 52 22.58 -29.45 14.04
CA ASP A 52 22.14 -30.85 13.98
C ASP A 52 20.95 -31.10 14.92
N ARG A 53 20.75 -30.20 15.90
CA ARG A 53 19.70 -30.27 16.91
C ARG A 53 18.43 -29.53 16.51
N LEU A 54 18.53 -28.45 15.74
CA LEU A 54 17.39 -27.66 15.27
C LEU A 54 17.42 -27.57 13.75
N THR A 55 16.41 -28.14 13.10
CA THR A 55 16.25 -28.07 11.63
C THR A 55 14.83 -27.64 11.28
N ILE A 56 14.69 -26.91 10.18
CA ILE A 56 13.41 -26.40 9.66
C ILE A 56 13.27 -26.88 8.22
N GLU A 57 12.16 -27.56 7.94
CA GLU A 57 11.77 -28.00 6.61
C GLU A 57 10.43 -27.32 6.28
N LEU A 58 10.35 -26.62 5.15
CA LEU A 58 9.11 -25.99 4.68
C LEU A 58 8.52 -26.83 3.56
N HIS A 59 7.21 -27.03 3.61
CA HIS A 59 6.47 -27.69 2.54
C HIS A 59 6.33 -26.78 1.33
N ALA A 60 6.04 -27.37 0.16
CA ALA A 60 5.94 -26.65 -1.11
C ALA A 60 4.80 -25.61 -1.15
N ASP A 61 3.83 -25.70 -0.23
CA ASP A 61 2.74 -24.72 -0.12
C ASP A 61 3.18 -23.40 0.54
N GLY A 62 4.39 -23.33 1.08
CA GLY A 62 4.96 -22.15 1.74
C GLY A 62 4.27 -21.77 3.06
N ARG A 63 3.32 -22.58 3.56
CA ARG A 63 2.51 -22.28 4.75
C ARG A 63 2.62 -23.33 5.84
N HIS A 64 3.00 -24.55 5.49
CA HIS A 64 3.25 -25.62 6.45
C HIS A 64 4.71 -26.05 6.42
N GLY A 65 5.15 -26.74 7.47
CA GLY A 65 6.49 -27.28 7.56
C GLY A 65 6.66 -28.20 8.76
N ILE A 66 7.88 -28.69 8.93
CA ILE A 66 8.29 -29.54 10.04
C ILE A 66 9.52 -28.91 10.68
N VAL A 67 9.42 -28.61 11.97
CA VAL A 67 10.57 -28.18 12.77
C VAL A 67 11.00 -29.36 13.64
N ARG A 68 12.27 -29.78 13.52
CA ARG A 68 12.80 -30.88 14.33
C ARG A 68 13.70 -30.33 15.42
N VAL A 69 13.38 -30.65 16.67
CA VAL A 69 14.20 -30.34 17.85
C VAL A 69 14.72 -31.64 18.43
N ASP A 70 16.03 -31.84 18.46
CA ASP A 70 16.69 -33.10 18.83
C ASP A 70 16.10 -34.31 18.08
N ARG A 71 15.87 -34.11 16.77
CA ARG A 71 15.23 -35.06 15.83
C ARG A 71 13.75 -35.36 16.10
N VAL A 72 13.14 -34.75 17.13
CA VAL A 72 11.70 -34.86 17.39
C VAL A 72 10.95 -33.91 16.45
N PRO A 73 10.08 -34.41 15.56
CA PRO A 73 9.35 -33.56 14.61
C PRO A 73 8.18 -32.85 15.29
N LEU A 74 8.01 -31.57 14.97
CA LEU A 74 6.88 -30.73 15.35
C LEU A 74 6.21 -30.20 14.09
N ALA A 75 4.89 -30.30 14.04
CA ALA A 75 4.11 -29.71 12.95
C ALA A 75 4.18 -28.19 13.04
N ALA A 76 4.56 -27.54 11.94
CA ALA A 76 4.76 -26.10 11.89
C ALA A 76 3.82 -25.44 10.87
N LYS A 77 3.34 -24.24 11.21
CA LYS A 77 2.47 -23.41 10.37
C LYS A 77 2.98 -21.97 10.34
N LEU A 78 3.22 -21.44 9.14
CA LEU A 78 3.63 -20.06 8.92
C LEU A 78 2.39 -19.16 8.88
N VAL A 79 2.29 -18.25 9.85
CA VAL A 79 1.16 -17.34 10.02
C VAL A 79 1.60 -15.88 9.86
N ASP A 80 0.68 -15.06 9.39
CA ASP A 80 0.91 -13.63 9.16
C ASP A 80 0.54 -12.82 10.41
N LEU A 81 1.54 -12.13 10.97
CA LEU A 81 1.38 -11.27 12.12
C LEU A 81 0.58 -10.02 11.75
N PRO A 82 -0.23 -9.48 12.68
CA PRO A 82 -1.01 -8.27 12.42
C PRO A 82 -0.19 -6.99 12.46
N CYS A 83 0.94 -6.99 13.17
CA CYS A 83 1.80 -5.81 13.32
C CYS A 83 3.11 -6.07 12.59
N ILE A 84 3.62 -5.06 11.89
CA ILE A 84 4.99 -5.03 11.38
C ILE A 84 5.93 -4.87 12.59
N ILE A 85 6.95 -5.72 12.66
CA ILE A 85 7.96 -5.71 13.72
C ILE A 85 9.30 -5.41 13.07
N GLU A 86 9.96 -4.34 13.47
CA GLU A 86 11.30 -4.03 13.00
C GLU A 86 12.34 -4.71 13.89
N SER A 87 13.32 -5.36 13.27
CA SER A 87 14.54 -5.81 13.94
C SER A 87 15.58 -4.69 13.85
N LEU A 88 16.19 -4.34 14.99
CA LEU A 88 17.22 -3.33 15.05
C LEU A 88 18.47 -3.89 15.73
N LYS A 89 19.64 -3.60 15.16
CA LYS A 89 20.94 -3.89 15.77
C LYS A 89 21.54 -2.63 16.38
N THR A 90 22.30 -2.80 17.44
CA THR A 90 23.02 -1.71 18.12
C THR A 90 24.33 -2.24 18.71
N ILE A 91 25.31 -1.35 18.84
CA ILE A 91 26.58 -1.63 19.52
C ILE A 91 26.63 -0.88 20.86
N ASP A 92 26.18 0.39 20.87
CA ASP A 92 26.25 1.30 22.00
C ASP A 92 24.97 1.32 22.87
N LYS A 93 23.90 0.62 22.43
CA LYS A 93 22.56 0.60 23.04
C LYS A 93 21.85 1.96 23.05
N LYS A 94 22.26 2.88 22.17
CA LYS A 94 21.67 4.21 22.00
C LYS A 94 21.27 4.45 20.55
N THR A 95 22.19 4.19 19.62
CA THR A 95 21.93 4.27 18.19
C THR A 95 21.56 2.88 17.67
N PHE A 96 20.43 2.81 16.99
CA PHE A 96 19.84 1.57 16.49
C PHE A 96 19.74 1.64 14.97
N TYR A 97 20.15 0.57 14.30
CA TYR A 97 20.10 0.44 12.85
C TYR A 97 19.14 -0.67 12.49
N LYS A 98 18.14 -0.37 11.65
CA LYS A 98 17.17 -1.35 11.15
C LYS A 98 17.88 -2.42 10.32
N THR A 99 17.52 -3.69 10.54
CA THR A 99 18.06 -4.83 9.79
C THR A 99 17.03 -5.51 8.91
N ALA A 100 15.80 -5.68 9.39
CA ALA A 100 14.72 -6.33 8.63
C ALA A 100 13.34 -5.99 9.18
N ASP A 101 12.33 -6.12 8.32
CA ASP A 101 10.92 -6.13 8.69
C ASP A 101 10.45 -7.58 8.91
N ILE A 102 9.79 -7.82 10.04
CA ILE A 102 9.26 -9.12 10.44
C ILE A 102 7.73 -9.02 10.48
N CYS A 103 7.06 -9.77 9.61
CA CYS A 103 5.60 -9.83 9.53
C CYS A 103 5.04 -11.25 9.62
N GLN A 104 5.90 -12.27 9.81
CA GLN A 104 5.48 -13.67 9.86
C GLN A 104 6.04 -14.40 11.08
N MET A 105 5.34 -15.45 11.48
CA MET A 105 5.72 -16.33 12.57
C MET A 105 5.49 -17.79 12.21
N LEU A 106 6.52 -18.63 12.37
CA LEU A 106 6.41 -20.08 12.22
C LEU A 106 6.03 -20.68 13.58
N VAL A 107 4.78 -21.15 13.71
CA VAL A 107 4.23 -21.70 14.95
C VAL A 107 4.32 -23.22 14.92
N CYS A 108 5.01 -23.79 15.90
CA CYS A 108 5.16 -25.23 16.05
C CYS A 108 4.20 -25.78 17.11
N THR A 109 3.65 -26.96 16.83
CA THR A 109 2.71 -27.69 17.70
C THR A 109 3.13 -29.16 17.82
N VAL A 110 2.84 -29.76 18.97
CA VAL A 110 3.16 -31.17 19.24
C VAL A 110 2.16 -32.10 18.54
N ASP A 111 0.88 -31.75 18.55
CA ASP A 111 -0.22 -32.62 18.11
C ASP A 111 -0.75 -32.30 16.70
N GLY A 112 -0.02 -31.49 15.93
CA GLY A 112 -0.42 -31.13 14.57
C GLY A 112 -0.06 -32.20 13.55
N ASP A 113 -0.74 -32.18 12.40
CA ASP A 113 -0.39 -33.04 11.26
C ASP A 113 0.94 -32.58 10.64
N LEU A 114 1.90 -33.51 10.51
CA LEU A 114 3.20 -33.25 9.91
C LEU A 114 3.12 -33.06 8.41
N TYR A 115 2.16 -33.70 7.75
CA TYR A 115 1.93 -33.62 6.31
C TYR A 115 0.44 -33.35 6.05
N PRO A 116 -0.02 -32.11 6.33
CA PRO A 116 -1.41 -31.75 6.08
C PRO A 116 -1.76 -32.06 4.62
N PRO A 117 -2.95 -32.61 4.34
CA PRO A 117 -3.36 -32.90 2.98
C PRO A 117 -3.27 -31.62 2.15
N LEU A 118 -2.61 -31.72 0.99
CA LEU A 118 -2.63 -30.65 0.01
C LEU A 118 -4.08 -30.49 -0.41
N GLU A 119 -4.76 -29.43 0.03
CA GLU A 119 -6.16 -29.23 -0.36
C GLU A 119 -6.21 -29.01 -1.88
N GLU A 120 -6.54 -30.06 -2.62
CA GLU A 120 -6.66 -29.99 -4.08
C GLU A 120 -7.53 -28.80 -4.46
N GLN A 121 -7.06 -28.02 -5.44
CA GLN A 121 -7.86 -26.99 -6.09
C GLN A 121 -8.96 -27.70 -6.87
N THR A 122 -10.03 -28.11 -6.19
CA THR A 122 -11.27 -28.48 -6.84
C THR A 122 -11.82 -27.20 -7.45
N VAL A 123 -11.44 -26.91 -8.69
CA VAL A 123 -11.95 -25.77 -9.45
C VAL A 123 -13.43 -26.05 -9.68
N SER A 124 -14.29 -25.43 -8.87
CA SER A 124 -15.72 -25.45 -9.14
C SER A 124 -15.98 -24.60 -10.39
N THR A 125 -16.99 -24.95 -11.18
CA THR A 125 -17.36 -24.19 -12.37
C THR A 125 -17.93 -22.80 -12.06
N ASP A 126 -18.20 -22.50 -10.78
CA ASP A 126 -18.67 -21.20 -10.31
C ASP A 126 -17.47 -20.34 -9.79
N PRO A 127 -17.14 -19.23 -10.46
CA PRO A 127 -16.06 -18.33 -10.04
C PRO A 127 -16.23 -17.76 -8.62
N LYS A 128 -17.48 -17.55 -8.17
CA LYS A 128 -17.76 -16.98 -6.85
C LYS A 128 -17.47 -17.99 -5.73
N ALA A 129 -17.76 -19.26 -5.98
CA ALA A 129 -17.48 -20.34 -5.03
C ALA A 129 -15.96 -20.54 -4.85
N ASN A 130 -15.18 -20.43 -5.93
CA ASN A 130 -13.72 -20.49 -5.86
C ASN A 130 -13.13 -19.30 -5.07
N LYS A 131 -13.57 -18.06 -5.34
CA LYS A 131 -13.09 -16.87 -4.60
C LYS A 131 -13.38 -16.97 -3.10
N LYS A 132 -14.55 -17.51 -2.72
CA LYS A 132 -14.90 -17.73 -1.30
C LYS A 132 -14.01 -18.81 -0.65
N LYS A 133 -13.79 -19.94 -1.33
CA LYS A 133 -12.96 -21.05 -0.82
C LYS A 133 -11.50 -20.62 -0.62
N ASP A 134 -10.94 -19.87 -1.55
CA ASP A 134 -9.56 -19.37 -1.42
C ASP A 134 -9.43 -18.34 -0.28
N LYS A 135 -10.44 -17.47 -0.12
CA LYS A 135 -10.48 -16.53 1.01
C LYS A 135 -10.53 -17.25 2.36
N ASP A 136 -11.34 -18.29 2.49
CA ASP A 136 -11.43 -19.06 3.74
C ASP A 136 -10.13 -19.84 4.03
N ARG A 137 -9.41 -20.26 2.99
CA ARG A 137 -8.06 -20.83 3.13
C ARG A 137 -7.06 -19.82 3.65
N GLU A 138 -7.07 -18.59 3.14
CA GLU A 138 -6.12 -17.56 3.57
C GLU A 138 -6.35 -17.14 5.04
N LYS A 139 -7.61 -17.04 5.47
CA LYS A 139 -7.97 -16.72 6.86
C LYS A 139 -7.33 -17.64 7.90
N LYS A 140 -7.07 -18.92 7.56
CA LYS A 140 -6.48 -19.89 8.50
C LYS A 140 -5.02 -19.61 8.84
N PHE A 141 -4.36 -18.75 8.07
CA PHE A 141 -2.97 -18.32 8.27
C PHE A 141 -2.87 -16.93 8.88
N ILE A 142 -3.98 -16.25 9.14
CA ILE A 142 -3.98 -14.92 9.76
C ILE A 142 -3.85 -15.06 11.29
N TRP A 143 -2.81 -14.46 11.86
CA TRP A 143 -2.65 -14.39 13.30
C TRP A 143 -3.37 -13.16 13.89
N ASN A 144 -4.15 -13.38 14.95
CA ASN A 144 -5.05 -12.37 15.51
C ASN A 144 -4.41 -11.45 16.57
N HIS A 145 -3.20 -11.77 17.03
CA HIS A 145 -2.59 -11.10 18.18
C HIS A 145 -1.22 -10.52 17.82
N GLY A 146 -0.82 -9.40 18.44
CA GLY A 146 0.59 -9.03 18.45
C GLY A 146 1.41 -9.99 19.31
N ILE A 147 2.73 -9.93 19.20
CA ILE A 147 3.65 -10.74 20.02
C ILE A 147 3.65 -10.28 21.48
N THR A 148 3.46 -8.98 21.73
CA THR A 148 3.48 -8.39 23.08
C THR A 148 2.10 -8.44 23.75
N LEU A 149 2.08 -8.54 25.08
CA LEU A 149 0.85 -8.67 25.88
C LEU A 149 -0.21 -7.59 25.59
N PRO A 150 0.11 -6.28 25.49
CA PRO A 150 -0.89 -5.23 25.26
C PRO A 150 -1.58 -5.30 23.88
N LEU A 151 -1.02 -6.09 22.95
CA LEU A 151 -1.48 -6.28 21.59
C LEU A 151 -2.28 -7.60 21.42
N LYS A 152 -2.76 -8.20 22.51
CA LYS A 152 -3.76 -9.27 22.41
C LYS A 152 -5.01 -8.77 21.69
N ASN A 153 -5.47 -9.55 20.71
CA ASN A 153 -6.62 -9.25 19.83
C ASN A 153 -6.52 -7.91 19.08
N VAL A 154 -5.32 -7.49 18.69
CA VAL A 154 -5.08 -6.17 18.07
C VAL A 154 -5.93 -5.92 16.82
N ARG A 155 -6.12 -6.93 15.95
CA ARG A 155 -6.94 -6.80 14.72
C ARG A 155 -8.39 -6.39 15.01
N LYS A 156 -8.99 -6.97 16.05
CA LYS A 156 -10.40 -6.73 16.40
C LYS A 156 -10.59 -5.52 17.32
N ARG A 157 -9.58 -5.20 18.15
CA ARG A 157 -9.74 -4.25 19.26
C ARG A 157 -9.03 -2.92 19.08
N ARG A 158 -7.87 -2.90 18.42
CA ARG A 158 -7.00 -1.71 18.35
C ARG A 158 -6.81 -1.17 16.94
N PHE A 159 -6.99 -1.99 15.91
CA PHE A 159 -6.96 -1.52 14.54
C PHE A 159 -8.30 -0.88 14.18
N ARG A 160 -8.25 0.36 13.69
CA ARG A 160 -9.38 1.02 13.07
C ARG A 160 -9.66 0.32 11.74
N LYS A 161 -10.86 -0.23 11.57
CA LYS A 161 -11.26 -0.83 10.29
C LYS A 161 -11.40 0.24 9.22
N THR A 162 -10.98 -0.07 8.00
CA THR A 162 -11.19 0.78 6.84
C THR A 162 -12.68 0.83 6.52
N ALA A 163 -13.26 2.03 6.48
CA ALA A 163 -14.63 2.19 6.04
C ALA A 163 -14.65 2.08 4.52
N LYS A 164 -15.29 1.03 3.99
CA LYS A 164 -15.50 0.91 2.56
C LYS A 164 -16.37 2.05 2.06
N LYS A 165 -15.88 2.84 1.10
CA LYS A 165 -16.70 3.85 0.44
C LYS A 165 -17.70 3.13 -0.46
N LYS A 166 -18.94 2.96 0.02
CA LYS A 166 -20.04 2.27 -0.67
C LYS A 166 -20.24 2.66 -2.15
N TYR A 167 -19.83 3.88 -2.52
CA TYR A 167 -20.04 4.43 -3.86
C TYR A 167 -18.99 4.02 -4.90
N ILE A 168 -17.81 3.55 -4.49
CA ILE A 168 -16.73 3.25 -5.46
C ILE A 168 -16.93 1.89 -6.12
N GLU A 169 -17.52 0.93 -5.41
CA GLU A 169 -17.70 -0.45 -5.90
C GLU A 169 -19.19 -0.80 -5.97
N SER A 170 -19.96 -0.01 -6.72
CA SER A 170 -21.27 -0.50 -7.18
C SER A 170 -21.04 -1.07 -8.58
N PRO A 171 -20.82 -2.39 -8.73
CA PRO A 171 -20.56 -3.00 -10.03
C PRO A 171 -21.68 -2.72 -11.04
N ASP A 172 -22.89 -2.46 -10.55
CA ASP A 172 -24.02 -2.02 -11.36
C ASP A 172 -23.84 -0.59 -11.91
N VAL A 173 -23.31 0.34 -11.11
CA VAL A 173 -23.00 1.71 -11.58
C VAL A 173 -21.82 1.67 -12.53
N GLU A 174 -20.76 0.90 -12.24
CA GLU A 174 -19.63 0.76 -13.17
C GLU A 174 -20.07 0.16 -14.51
N LYS A 175 -20.92 -0.87 -14.47
CA LYS A 175 -21.50 -1.49 -15.66
C LYS A 175 -22.34 -0.50 -16.45
N GLU A 176 -23.15 0.31 -15.76
CA GLU A 176 -24.01 1.30 -16.41
C GLU A 176 -23.22 2.48 -16.97
N VAL A 177 -22.23 3.00 -16.23
CA VAL A 177 -21.28 4.02 -16.73
C VAL A 177 -20.55 3.50 -17.95
N LYS A 178 -20.07 2.25 -17.94
CA LYS A 178 -19.41 1.63 -19.10
C LYS A 178 -20.36 1.49 -20.28
N ARG A 179 -21.63 1.13 -20.04
CA ARG A 179 -22.67 1.06 -21.07
C ARG A 179 -22.95 2.43 -21.69
N LEU A 180 -23.09 3.47 -20.87
CA LEU A 180 -23.31 4.85 -21.30
C LEU A 180 -22.13 5.35 -22.15
N LEU A 181 -20.89 5.21 -21.66
CA LEU A 181 -19.69 5.61 -22.39
C LEU A 181 -19.50 4.83 -23.71
N SER A 182 -19.86 3.55 -23.75
CA SER A 182 -19.84 2.77 -24.99
C SER A 182 -20.87 3.27 -26.00
N THR A 183 -22.07 3.63 -25.52
CA THR A 183 -23.14 4.17 -26.36
C THR A 183 -22.76 5.55 -26.90
N ASP A 184 -22.15 6.38 -26.06
CA ASP A 184 -21.65 7.70 -26.44
C ASP A 184 -20.54 7.62 -27.48
N ALA A 185 -19.66 6.62 -27.38
CA ALA A 185 -18.60 6.39 -28.37
C ALA A 185 -19.15 5.94 -29.73
N GLU A 186 -20.29 5.26 -29.77
CA GLU A 186 -20.99 4.87 -31.00
C GLU A 186 -21.84 6.02 -31.59
N ALA A 187 -22.14 7.05 -30.81
CA ALA A 187 -22.97 8.17 -31.22
C ALA A 187 -22.23 9.17 -32.13
N VAL A 188 -22.96 9.81 -33.04
CA VAL A 188 -22.43 10.83 -33.95
C VAL A 188 -22.13 12.15 -33.23
N SER A 189 -22.89 12.47 -32.18
CA SER A 189 -22.72 13.66 -31.34
C SER A 189 -23.30 13.40 -29.96
N VAL A 190 -22.63 13.88 -28.92
CA VAL A 190 -22.99 13.67 -27.51
C VAL A 190 -23.08 15.02 -26.81
N ARG A 191 -24.15 15.23 -26.04
CA ARG A 191 -24.32 16.37 -25.13
C ARG A 191 -24.91 15.86 -23.82
N TRP A 192 -24.44 16.42 -22.71
CA TRP A 192 -25.01 16.16 -21.39
C TRP A 192 -25.17 17.49 -20.66
N GLU A 193 -26.19 17.57 -19.81
CA GLU A 193 -26.46 18.71 -18.94
C GLU A 193 -26.98 18.20 -17.59
N VAL A 194 -26.66 18.91 -16.52
CA VAL A 194 -27.15 18.58 -15.16
C VAL A 194 -28.39 19.43 -14.91
N ILE A 195 -29.55 18.78 -14.84
CA ILE A 195 -30.83 19.44 -14.57
C ILE A 195 -31.13 19.29 -13.08
N ALA A 196 -31.29 20.41 -12.37
CA ALA A 196 -31.82 20.39 -11.01
C ALA A 196 -33.33 20.10 -11.06
N GLU A 197 -33.82 19.23 -10.18
CA GLU A 197 -35.20 18.71 -10.21
C GLU A 197 -36.29 19.80 -10.04
N ASP A 198 -35.92 21.02 -9.63
CA ASP A 198 -36.85 22.09 -9.27
C ASP A 198 -37.24 23.05 -10.41
N GLU A 199 -36.60 23.00 -11.59
CA GLU A 199 -36.79 24.05 -12.62
C GLU A 199 -37.87 23.74 -13.69
N THR A 200 -38.60 22.64 -13.63
CA THR A 200 -39.49 22.20 -14.73
C THR A 200 -41.01 22.30 -14.49
N LYS A 201 -41.47 23.06 -13.48
CA LYS A 201 -42.92 23.19 -13.20
C LYS A 201 -43.57 24.54 -13.51
N GLU A 202 -42.91 25.46 -14.22
CA GLU A 202 -43.48 26.80 -14.48
C GLU A 202 -43.50 27.15 -15.98
N VAL A 203 -44.34 26.45 -16.76
CA VAL A 203 -44.91 27.03 -18.00
C VAL A 203 -46.17 26.28 -18.41
N ASP A 204 -47.35 26.83 -18.07
CA ASP A 204 -48.51 26.99 -18.95
C ASP A 204 -49.78 27.33 -18.15
N ASN A 205 -50.12 28.62 -18.04
CA ASN A 205 -51.52 29.03 -18.08
C ASN A 205 -51.70 30.51 -18.45
N HIS A 206 -52.20 30.76 -19.65
CA HIS A 206 -52.71 32.05 -20.10
C HIS A 206 -54.08 32.34 -19.48
N GLY A 207 -54.32 33.57 -18.97
CA GLY A 207 -55.64 34.20 -19.12
C GLY A 207 -56.20 35.05 -17.96
N SER A 208 -56.17 36.37 -18.15
CA SER A 208 -57.23 37.36 -17.81
C SER A 208 -57.21 38.13 -16.48
N LEU A 209 -56.54 39.30 -16.54
CA LEU A 209 -56.99 40.67 -16.23
C LEU A 209 -57.89 41.06 -15.03
N THR A 210 -57.52 42.24 -14.49
CA THR A 210 -58.24 43.27 -13.69
C THR A 210 -57.93 43.26 -12.18
N SER A 211 -57.70 44.34 -11.44
CA SER A 211 -57.60 45.80 -11.70
C SER A 211 -57.54 46.53 -10.33
N LEU A 212 -56.53 47.38 -10.09
CA LEU A 212 -56.46 48.49 -9.09
C LEU A 212 -56.53 48.10 -7.58
N ASP A 213 -55.88 48.70 -6.58
CA ASP A 213 -55.00 49.87 -6.43
C ASP A 213 -54.32 49.83 -5.03
N ILE A 214 -53.05 50.30 -4.98
CA ILE A 214 -52.40 51.24 -4.03
C ILE A 214 -52.85 51.25 -2.54
N SER A 215 -51.92 50.95 -1.61
CA SER A 215 -51.44 51.84 -0.49
C SER A 215 -50.75 51.05 0.66
N SER A 216 -49.50 51.39 0.96
CA SER A 216 -48.89 51.30 2.33
C SER A 216 -49.45 52.46 3.19
N PRO A 217 -49.40 52.52 4.56
CA PRO A 217 -48.32 52.03 5.45
C PRO A 217 -48.72 51.59 6.90
N GLY A 218 -47.75 51.07 7.69
CA GLY A 218 -47.63 51.42 9.12
C GLY A 218 -47.99 50.40 10.23
N MET A 219 -46.96 50.01 10.98
CA MET A 219 -46.85 49.79 12.44
C MET A 219 -47.70 48.75 13.20
N SER A 220 -47.00 48.09 14.13
CA SER A 220 -47.41 47.59 15.47
C SER A 220 -47.64 46.09 15.67
N GLY A 221 -46.70 45.48 16.42
CA GLY A 221 -46.98 44.96 17.77
C GLY A 221 -47.94 43.77 17.95
N HIS A 222 -47.35 42.58 18.08
CA HIS A 222 -47.56 41.65 19.20
C HIS A 222 -48.92 40.89 19.34
N LYS A 223 -49.00 39.63 18.83
CA LYS A 223 -49.09 38.36 19.61
C LYS A 223 -49.68 37.17 18.82
N GLN A 224 -49.01 36.03 19.00
CA GLN A 224 -49.45 34.62 19.02
C GLN A 224 -49.89 33.90 17.73
N GLY A 225 -49.19 32.80 17.43
CA GLY A 225 -49.74 31.63 16.71
C GLY A 225 -48.75 30.81 15.87
N HIS A 226 -48.20 29.74 16.47
CA HIS A 226 -47.71 28.46 15.88
C HIS A 226 -46.81 28.42 14.62
N GLY A 227 -45.64 27.75 14.76
CA GLY A 227 -44.89 27.20 13.62
C GLY A 227 -43.60 26.44 13.99
N SER A 228 -43.57 25.14 13.66
CA SER A 228 -42.43 24.19 13.54
C SER A 228 -41.89 23.48 14.80
N SER A 229 -42.28 22.21 14.98
CA SER A 229 -41.53 21.18 15.72
C SER A 229 -41.49 19.90 14.89
N GLU A 230 -40.41 19.68 14.15
CA GLU A 230 -40.16 18.40 13.44
C GLU A 230 -38.71 17.90 13.62
N HIS A 231 -37.89 18.59 14.42
CA HIS A 231 -36.47 18.25 14.55
C HIS A 231 -36.12 17.48 15.85
N ASP A 232 -37.08 17.32 16.77
CA ASP A 232 -36.85 16.60 18.05
C ASP A 232 -37.26 15.13 18.01
N GLU A 233 -38.15 14.69 17.11
CA GLU A 233 -38.61 13.30 17.07
C GLU A 233 -37.56 12.31 16.52
N LEU A 234 -36.59 12.76 15.73
CA LEU A 234 -35.54 11.90 15.17
C LEU A 234 -34.42 11.56 16.16
N ARG A 235 -34.26 12.31 17.25
CA ARG A 235 -33.22 12.07 18.26
C ARG A 235 -33.60 10.99 19.27
N GLU A 236 -34.89 10.81 19.55
CA GLU A 236 -35.34 9.79 20.51
C GLU A 236 -35.28 8.37 19.94
N ILE A 237 -35.50 8.19 18.63
CA ILE A 237 -35.46 6.87 17.98
C ILE A 237 -34.05 6.24 17.99
N PHE A 238 -32.99 7.05 17.96
CA PHE A 238 -31.61 6.53 17.92
C PHE A 238 -31.10 6.06 19.29
N ASN A 239 -31.76 6.47 20.38
CA ASN A 239 -31.31 6.16 21.74
C ASN A 239 -31.89 4.83 22.27
N ASP A 240 -33.02 4.38 21.70
CA ASP A 240 -33.73 3.16 22.14
C ASP A 240 -33.23 1.85 21.50
N ILE A 241 -32.29 1.90 20.55
CA ILE A 241 -31.70 0.69 19.92
C ILE A 241 -30.48 0.17 20.72
N SER A 242 -29.95 0.93 21.70
CA SER A 242 -28.77 0.53 22.47
C SER A 242 -29.04 -0.30 23.73
N SER A 243 -30.23 -0.88 23.91
CA SER A 243 -30.48 -1.73 25.08
C SER A 243 -31.48 -2.86 24.82
N SER A 244 -30.99 -4.05 24.44
CA SER A 244 -31.55 -5.36 24.83
C SER A 244 -30.83 -6.55 24.17
N SER A 245 -30.29 -7.41 25.03
CA SER A 245 -30.20 -8.89 24.99
C SER A 245 -29.36 -9.64 23.93
N GLU A 246 -28.59 -10.59 24.47
CA GLU A 246 -27.84 -11.68 23.84
C GLU A 246 -28.75 -12.58 22.99
N ASP A 247 -28.28 -12.98 21.80
CA ASP A 247 -28.45 -14.34 21.26
C ASP A 247 -27.47 -14.56 20.10
N GLU A 248 -26.84 -15.73 20.12
CA GLU A 248 -25.90 -16.25 19.12
C GLU A 248 -26.63 -16.55 17.80
N ASP A 249 -26.06 -16.13 16.66
CA ASP A 249 -25.78 -17.01 15.51
C ASP A 249 -25.36 -16.23 14.24
N GLU A 250 -24.14 -16.51 13.80
CA GLU A 250 -23.83 -17.00 12.45
C GLU A 250 -24.44 -16.23 11.25
N ARG A 251 -23.72 -15.20 10.80
CA ARG A 251 -23.10 -15.16 9.45
C ARG A 251 -22.48 -13.79 9.22
N ASP A 252 -21.26 -13.63 9.71
CA ASP A 252 -20.47 -12.44 9.39
C ASP A 252 -19.92 -12.59 7.97
N HIS A 253 -20.70 -12.14 6.99
CA HIS A 253 -20.28 -11.93 5.62
C HIS A 253 -19.33 -10.72 5.58
N HIS A 254 -18.15 -10.88 6.19
CA HIS A 254 -17.05 -9.96 6.08
C HIS A 254 -16.44 -10.10 4.68
N ASP A 255 -17.02 -9.40 3.72
CA ASP A 255 -16.34 -8.97 2.52
C ASP A 255 -15.31 -7.91 2.90
N ASP A 256 -14.23 -8.33 3.57
CA ASP A 256 -12.99 -7.58 3.67
C ASP A 256 -12.30 -7.68 2.31
N GLU A 257 -12.46 -6.63 1.50
CA GLU A 257 -11.52 -6.28 0.44
C GLU A 257 -10.81 -5.04 0.99
N ASP A 258 -9.65 -5.26 1.59
CA ASP A 258 -8.71 -4.19 1.92
C ASP A 258 -7.66 -4.19 0.79
N LEU A 259 -7.96 -3.45 -0.28
CA LEU A 259 -6.92 -3.02 -1.21
C LEU A 259 -6.13 -1.92 -0.51
N ASN A 260 -4.89 -2.22 -0.12
CA ASN A 260 -3.92 -1.23 0.35
C ASN A 260 -3.61 -0.26 -0.80
N ILE A 261 -4.35 0.84 -0.89
CA ILE A 261 -3.86 2.06 -1.54
C ILE A 261 -2.93 2.70 -0.52
N MET A 262 -1.65 2.33 -0.61
CA MET A 262 -0.58 2.98 0.12
C MET A 262 -0.44 4.39 -0.46
N ASP A 263 -0.74 5.42 0.33
CA ASP A 263 -0.44 6.82 0.00
C ASP A 263 1.09 6.96 -0.02
N THR A 264 1.69 6.75 -1.19
CA THR A 264 3.14 6.78 -1.46
C THR A 264 3.74 8.19 -1.36
N GLU A 265 2.96 9.21 -1.05
CA GLU A 265 3.41 10.60 -1.01
C GLU A 265 3.91 11.02 0.39
N GLU A 266 3.28 10.52 1.46
CA GLU A 266 3.63 10.91 2.84
C GLU A 266 4.93 10.24 3.36
N ASP A 267 5.24 9.02 2.90
CA ASP A 267 6.48 8.31 3.23
C ASP A 267 7.72 8.90 2.52
N LEU A 268 7.53 9.50 1.33
CA LEU A 268 8.62 10.13 0.59
C LEU A 268 9.03 11.46 1.25
N GLU A 269 8.07 12.20 1.81
CA GLU A 269 8.30 13.45 2.51
C GLU A 269 9.01 13.24 3.86
N ARG A 270 8.65 12.17 4.58
CA ARG A 270 9.34 11.74 5.82
C ARG A 270 10.79 11.30 5.59
N GLN A 271 11.07 10.55 4.52
CA GLN A 271 12.46 10.15 4.19
C GLN A 271 13.34 11.35 3.79
N LEU A 272 12.77 12.40 3.20
CA LEU A 272 13.49 13.63 2.87
C LEU A 272 13.81 14.47 4.11
N GLN A 273 12.94 14.45 5.12
CA GLN A 273 13.11 15.17 6.38
C GLN A 273 14.20 14.53 7.27
N ASP A 274 14.27 13.19 7.32
CA ASP A 274 15.24 12.47 8.15
C ASP A 274 16.68 12.57 7.58
N LYS A 275 16.83 12.65 6.25
CA LYS A 275 18.14 12.89 5.60
C LYS A 275 18.71 14.30 5.80
N LEU A 276 17.93 15.23 6.35
CA LEU A 276 18.38 16.60 6.63
C LEU A 276 18.97 16.77 8.04
N ASN A 277 18.71 15.83 8.97
CA ASN A 277 19.06 16.00 10.39
C ASN A 277 20.32 15.22 10.85
N GLU A 278 20.97 14.42 10.00
CA GLU A 278 22.11 13.57 10.41
C GLU A 278 23.51 14.18 10.20
N SER A 279 23.63 15.42 9.72
CA SER A 279 24.93 16.01 9.40
C SER A 279 25.22 17.25 10.23
N ASP A 280 25.42 17.09 11.54
CA ASP A 280 26.10 18.14 12.32
C ASP A 280 26.88 17.56 13.51
N GLY A 281 28.22 17.57 13.41
CA GLY A 281 29.10 16.91 14.38
C GLY A 281 30.60 17.07 14.12
N GLN A 282 31.09 18.32 14.16
CA GLN A 282 32.46 18.77 14.49
C GLN A 282 33.66 18.27 13.63
N GLN A 283 34.28 19.18 12.84
CA GLN A 283 35.63 19.69 13.11
C GLN A 283 36.06 20.81 12.13
N GLN A 284 36.62 21.85 12.76
CA GLN A 284 37.11 23.14 12.30
C GLN A 284 38.08 23.15 11.10
N GLU A 285 38.02 24.28 10.38
CA GLU A 285 39.04 24.88 9.49
C GLU A 285 39.09 24.45 8.01
N ASN A 286 37.94 24.40 7.30
CA ASN A 286 37.88 24.69 5.85
C ASN A 286 36.48 25.08 5.30
N GLU A 287 35.60 25.63 6.15
CA GLU A 287 34.13 25.50 6.02
C GLU A 287 33.42 26.36 4.95
N GLY A 288 34.06 27.37 4.36
CA GLY A 288 33.37 28.24 3.38
C GLY A 288 33.14 27.58 2.01
N SER A 289 34.16 26.95 1.45
CA SER A 289 34.10 26.38 0.10
C SER A 289 33.45 25.00 0.06
N ASN A 290 33.65 24.17 1.10
CA ASN A 290 33.10 22.82 1.16
C ASN A 290 31.56 22.79 1.30
N GLN A 291 30.98 23.76 2.03
CA GLN A 291 29.52 23.83 2.20
C GLN A 291 28.81 24.24 0.91
N ILE A 292 29.44 25.09 0.09
CA ILE A 292 28.94 25.50 -1.23
C ILE A 292 29.03 24.33 -2.22
N VAL A 293 30.15 23.60 -2.24
CA VAL A 293 30.34 22.43 -3.10
C VAL A 293 29.35 21.31 -2.76
N MET A 294 29.11 21.05 -1.46
CA MET A 294 28.09 20.08 -1.02
C MET A 294 26.66 20.51 -1.41
N GLY A 295 26.36 21.82 -1.34
CA GLY A 295 25.07 22.36 -1.76
C GLY A 295 24.81 22.21 -3.27
N ILE A 296 25.81 22.52 -4.09
CA ILE A 296 25.74 22.37 -5.56
C ILE A 296 25.61 20.89 -5.94
N GLN A 297 26.37 20.00 -5.28
CA GLN A 297 26.28 18.55 -5.51
C GLN A 297 24.86 18.02 -5.22
N LYS A 298 24.28 18.39 -4.08
CA LYS A 298 22.91 17.99 -3.72
C LYS A 298 21.86 18.48 -4.72
N GLN A 299 22.05 19.68 -5.27
CA GLN A 299 21.17 20.23 -6.29
C GLN A 299 21.30 19.48 -7.63
N ILE A 300 22.51 19.10 -8.03
CA ILE A 300 22.76 18.28 -9.23
C ILE A 300 22.09 16.91 -9.08
N ASP A 301 22.21 16.27 -7.91
CA ASP A 301 21.64 14.95 -7.68
C ASP A 301 20.10 14.96 -7.70
N ASN A 302 19.47 16.00 -7.15
CA ASN A 302 18.02 16.20 -7.25
C ASN A 302 17.57 16.38 -8.71
N LEU A 303 18.27 17.22 -9.48
CA LEU A 303 17.96 17.44 -10.89
C LEU A 303 18.18 16.17 -11.75
N LYS A 304 19.19 15.36 -11.44
CA LYS A 304 19.42 14.05 -12.07
C LYS A 304 18.32 13.05 -11.74
N SER A 305 17.88 13.00 -10.49
CA SER A 305 16.75 12.15 -10.06
C SER A 305 15.47 12.50 -10.80
N LYS A 306 15.17 13.80 -10.94
CA LYS A 306 14.00 14.29 -11.68
C LYS A 306 14.07 13.96 -13.18
N LEU A 307 15.25 14.11 -13.78
CA LEU A 307 15.47 13.74 -15.19
C LEU A 307 15.25 12.23 -15.42
N GLN A 308 15.72 11.39 -14.49
CA GLN A 308 15.53 9.94 -14.55
C GLN A 308 14.04 9.56 -14.48
N GLU A 309 13.28 10.21 -13.59
CA GLU A 309 11.83 9.99 -13.48
C GLU A 309 11.09 10.36 -14.78
N THR A 310 11.42 11.51 -15.38
CA THR A 310 10.86 11.94 -16.68
C THR A 310 11.21 10.94 -17.79
N GLN A 311 12.43 10.39 -17.81
CA GLN A 311 12.86 9.36 -18.77
C GLN A 311 12.08 8.05 -18.61
N ASP A 312 11.86 7.60 -17.39
CA ASP A 312 11.08 6.38 -17.12
C ASP A 312 9.62 6.54 -17.52
N ARG A 313 9.04 7.74 -17.28
CA ARG A 313 7.68 8.08 -17.74
C ARG A 313 7.57 8.09 -19.26
N ARG A 314 8.57 8.64 -19.96
CA ARG A 314 8.66 8.61 -21.43
C ARG A 314 8.68 7.16 -21.95
N LYS A 315 9.52 6.30 -21.37
CA LYS A 315 9.63 4.89 -21.78
C LYS A 315 8.32 4.12 -21.61
N ARG A 316 7.64 4.32 -20.47
CA ARG A 316 6.30 3.73 -20.22
C ARG A 316 5.27 4.20 -21.25
N GLN A 317 5.31 5.48 -21.63
CA GLN A 317 4.42 6.05 -22.64
C GLN A 317 4.70 5.47 -24.04
N GLU A 318 5.96 5.24 -24.40
CA GLU A 318 6.38 4.57 -25.65
C GLU A 318 5.87 3.13 -25.71
N ASP A 319 6.04 2.37 -24.61
CA ASP A 319 5.53 1.00 -24.51
C ASP A 319 4.00 0.93 -24.63
N LEU A 320 3.29 1.93 -24.10
CA LEU A 320 1.84 2.03 -24.21
C LEU A 320 1.41 2.32 -25.65
N ILE A 321 2.11 3.22 -26.35
CA ILE A 321 1.85 3.54 -27.76
C ILE A 321 2.06 2.31 -28.66
N MET A 322 3.05 1.45 -28.36
CA MET A 322 3.28 0.22 -29.12
C MET A 322 2.16 -0.82 -28.94
N LYS A 323 1.47 -0.82 -27.79
CA LYS A 323 0.40 -1.77 -27.46
C LYS A 323 -0.99 -1.31 -27.91
N VAL A 324 -1.17 -0.04 -28.23
CA VAL A 324 -2.47 0.53 -28.60
C VAL A 324 -2.68 0.46 -30.11
N GLU A 325 -3.70 -0.29 -30.53
CA GLU A 325 -4.11 -0.43 -31.93
C GLU A 325 -5.02 0.71 -32.42
N ASN A 326 -5.68 1.41 -31.49
CA ASN A 326 -6.60 2.50 -31.82
C ASN A 326 -5.84 3.75 -32.28
N LEU A 327 -6.12 4.18 -33.52
CA LEU A 327 -5.40 5.27 -34.17
C LEU A 327 -5.58 6.64 -33.47
N ALA A 328 -6.80 6.95 -33.01
CA ALA A 328 -7.09 8.23 -32.34
C ALA A 328 -6.41 8.31 -30.96
N LEU A 329 -6.42 7.21 -30.21
CA LEU A 329 -5.67 7.10 -28.95
C LEU A 329 -4.16 7.18 -29.18
N LYS A 330 -3.66 6.56 -30.24
CA LYS A 330 -2.25 6.64 -30.64
C LYS A 330 -1.82 8.10 -30.91
N THR A 331 -2.63 8.87 -31.63
CA THR A 331 -2.36 10.31 -31.87
C THR A 331 -2.32 11.12 -30.57
N ARG A 332 -3.26 10.89 -29.65
CA ARG A 332 -3.29 11.59 -28.36
C ARG A 332 -2.10 11.21 -27.47
N LEU A 333 -1.76 9.92 -27.41
CA LEU A 333 -0.61 9.43 -26.64
C LEU A 333 0.72 9.93 -27.23
N GLN A 334 0.80 10.08 -28.55
CA GLN A 334 1.95 10.64 -29.24
C GLN A 334 2.18 12.11 -28.88
N ALA A 335 1.12 12.93 -28.80
CA ALA A 335 1.24 14.32 -28.36
C ALA A 335 1.81 14.43 -26.93
N VAL A 336 1.34 13.57 -26.03
CA VAL A 336 1.87 13.48 -24.65
C VAL A 336 3.32 12.99 -24.62
N LEU A 337 3.69 12.06 -25.50
CA LEU A 337 5.08 11.61 -25.63
C LEU A 337 6.01 12.74 -26.08
N ASP A 338 5.55 13.58 -27.01
CA ASP A 338 6.33 14.72 -27.51
C ASP A 338 6.49 15.80 -26.43
N GLU A 339 5.48 16.00 -25.57
CA GLU A 339 5.60 16.85 -24.37
C GLU A 339 6.65 16.32 -23.40
N PHE A 340 6.69 15.00 -23.14
CA PHE A 340 7.72 14.39 -22.29
C PHE A 340 9.12 14.52 -22.89
N LYS A 341 9.28 14.39 -24.21
CA LYS A 341 10.58 14.61 -24.89
C LYS A 341 11.04 16.06 -24.76
N GLN A 342 10.13 17.03 -24.91
CA GLN A 342 10.44 18.45 -24.70
C GLN A 342 10.78 18.78 -23.24
N GLN A 343 10.13 18.11 -22.28
CA GLN A 343 10.44 18.23 -20.86
C GLN A 343 11.82 17.64 -20.53
N GLU A 344 12.13 16.45 -21.06
CA GLU A 344 13.43 15.79 -20.89
C GLU A 344 14.59 16.66 -21.40
N GLU A 345 14.45 17.28 -22.59
CA GLU A 345 15.47 18.16 -23.15
C GLU A 345 15.67 19.43 -22.29
N ARG A 346 14.59 20.00 -21.75
CA ARG A 346 14.66 21.14 -20.82
C ARG A 346 15.32 20.78 -19.50
N GLU A 347 15.07 19.60 -18.97
CA GLU A 347 15.66 19.10 -17.72
C GLU A 347 17.14 18.75 -17.92
N LYS A 348 17.50 18.13 -19.06
CA LYS A 348 18.88 17.85 -19.44
C LYS A 348 19.72 19.13 -19.57
N GLN A 349 19.15 20.19 -20.14
CA GLN A 349 19.80 21.51 -20.19
C GLN A 349 19.93 22.17 -18.81
N GLN A 350 18.96 21.95 -17.92
CA GLN A 350 19.02 22.45 -16.54
C GLN A 350 20.05 21.71 -15.69
N VAL A 351 20.28 20.41 -15.91
CA VAL A 351 21.35 19.65 -15.26
C VAL A 351 22.72 20.08 -15.78
N ARG A 352 22.84 20.38 -17.08
CA ARG A 352 24.13 20.71 -17.73
C ARG A 352 24.79 21.96 -17.15
N LYS A 353 24.03 23.01 -16.84
CA LYS A 353 24.58 24.29 -16.33
C LYS A 353 25.32 24.13 -14.97
N PRO A 354 24.69 23.61 -13.91
CA PRO A 354 25.35 23.41 -12.62
C PRO A 354 26.41 22.30 -12.66
N THR A 355 26.28 21.30 -13.54
CA THR A 355 27.31 20.25 -13.70
C THR A 355 28.62 20.84 -14.23
N VAL A 356 28.56 21.72 -15.24
CA VAL A 356 29.74 22.40 -15.79
C VAL A 356 30.36 23.38 -14.78
N GLU A 357 29.53 24.05 -13.97
CA GLU A 357 29.97 24.94 -12.90
C GLU A 357 30.66 24.18 -11.75
N TRP A 358 30.15 22.98 -11.41
CA TRP A 358 30.76 22.09 -10.43
C TRP A 358 32.08 21.48 -10.92
N GLU A 359 32.15 21.03 -12.18
CA GLU A 359 33.39 20.52 -12.78
C GLU A 359 34.48 21.60 -12.87
N GLY A 360 34.10 22.86 -13.12
CA GLY A 360 35.02 24.00 -13.13
C GLY A 360 35.61 24.38 -11.76
N LEU A 361 34.90 24.05 -10.67
CA LEU A 361 35.38 24.27 -9.29
C LEU A 361 36.42 23.23 -8.85
N GLY A 362 36.53 22.09 -9.55
CA GLY A 362 37.50 21.03 -9.26
C GLY A 362 38.89 21.21 -9.90
N HIS A 363 39.16 22.32 -10.58
CA HIS A 363 40.40 22.57 -11.33
C HIS A 363 41.16 23.84 -10.91
N ASN A 364 40.97 24.35 -9.69
CA ASN A 364 41.74 25.48 -9.17
C ASN A 364 42.32 25.21 -7.78
#